data_AF-A0A223FM33-F1
#
_entry.id   AF-A0A223FM33-F1
#
_cell.length_a   1.000
_cell.length_b   1.000
_cell.length_c   1.000
_cell.angle_alpha   90.00
_cell.angle_beta   90.00
_cell.angle_gamma   90.00
#
_symmetry.space_group_name_H-M   'P 1'
#
loop_
_entity.id
_entity.type
_entity.pdbx_description
1 polymer ?
#
loop_
_entity_poly.entity_id
_entity_poly.type
_entity_poly.pdbx_seq_one_letter_code
_entity_poly.pdbx_strand_id
1 'polypeptide(L)'
;MFKYKDKSSSFFRFFKKNSLLYLLYDIYYFEFDKFLVQIFSSYDPEFLENSTIVDHREFSTLRFLHYLYLRNWDQSFKTRISAVKYIKPLRNVNSMLSRNLLSSIKFFYCRYLTHWIVLFPASVDISKIKSWILEYMISNINANTVSRTCKEISVLTGFSFLGYSVKFSKTMAFNTPYILTSLKIYPDKFCILRSLLTKSVISRENFFPIAKRSWVNFSDYDIVLNFRRIILDLVYYYKYSYSLKSLHFVLYLLKFSCAKTLACKNRITLTQVFNKYGSVLTTEKRIYMGDYHRVYSISFPLLSEFKKI
;
A
#
# COMPACT_ATOMS: atom_id res chain seq x y z
N MET A 1 -9.12 -5.18 -5.44
CA MET A 1 -10.35 -5.06 -4.62
C MET A 1 -10.57 -6.40 -3.93
N PHE A 2 -9.90 -6.64 -2.79
CA PHE A 2 -10.03 -7.89 -2.05
C PHE A 2 -11.19 -7.76 -1.06
N LYS A 3 -12.36 -8.32 -1.39
CA LYS A 3 -13.42 -8.58 -0.42
C LYS A 3 -12.98 -9.76 0.44
N TYR A 4 -12.27 -9.50 1.54
CA TYR A 4 -12.16 -10.48 2.62
C TYR A 4 -13.52 -10.51 3.33
N LYS A 5 -14.40 -11.43 2.93
CA LYS A 5 -15.56 -11.80 3.74
C LYS A 5 -15.07 -12.52 5.00
N ASP A 6 -15.72 -12.23 6.12
CA ASP A 6 -15.47 -12.63 7.51
C ASP A 6 -15.27 -14.14 7.80
N LYS A 7 -14.27 -14.79 7.18
CA LYS A 7 -13.81 -16.15 7.56
C LYS A 7 -12.42 -16.16 8.21
N SER A 8 -11.88 -15.00 8.60
CA SER A 8 -10.52 -14.85 9.10
C SER A 8 -10.31 -15.21 10.58
N SER A 9 -11.35 -15.62 11.32
CA SER A 9 -11.22 -15.89 12.76
C SER A 9 -10.56 -17.25 13.07
N SER A 10 -10.66 -18.24 12.17
CA SER A 10 -10.00 -19.55 12.35
C SER A 10 -8.56 -19.59 11.83
N PHE A 11 -8.20 -18.71 10.89
CA PHE A 11 -6.92 -18.74 10.16
C PHE A 11 -5.70 -18.39 11.05
N PHE A 12 -5.85 -17.50 12.03
CA PHE A 12 -4.70 -16.95 12.78
C PHE A 12 -4.37 -17.66 14.10
N ARG A 13 -5.02 -18.78 14.41
CA ARG A 13 -4.79 -19.51 15.68
C ARG A 13 -3.43 -20.23 15.76
N PHE A 14 -2.71 -20.41 14.64
CA PHE A 14 -1.56 -21.32 14.57
C PHE A 14 -0.15 -20.67 14.48
N PHE A 15 -0.03 -19.34 14.39
CA PHE A 15 1.25 -18.68 14.10
C PHE A 15 1.92 -18.10 15.36
N LYS A 16 2.43 -18.95 16.28
CA LYS A 16 3.03 -18.50 17.56
C LYS A 16 4.52 -18.10 17.48
N LYS A 17 5.29 -18.53 16.48
CA LYS A 17 6.73 -18.19 16.33
C LYS A 17 7.18 -18.22 14.86
N ASN A 18 6.59 -17.39 14.00
CA ASN A 18 6.87 -17.50 12.56
C ASN A 18 7.77 -16.36 12.08
N SER A 19 8.72 -16.70 11.22
CA SER A 19 9.51 -15.76 10.44
C SER A 19 8.85 -15.60 9.06
N LEU A 20 8.87 -14.37 8.54
CA LEU A 20 8.31 -14.00 7.25
C LEU A 20 9.48 -13.67 6.33
N LEU A 21 9.46 -14.21 5.13
CA LEU A 21 10.40 -13.81 4.10
C LEU A 21 9.71 -12.77 3.22
N TYR A 22 10.22 -11.56 3.30
CA TYR A 22 9.79 -10.43 2.48
C TYR A 22 10.83 -10.23 1.39
N LEU A 23 10.43 -10.24 0.13
CA LEU A 23 11.34 -9.90 -0.95
C LEU A 23 10.64 -8.92 -1.88
N LEU A 24 11.30 -7.79 -2.11
CA LEU A 24 10.86 -6.76 -3.03
C LEU A 24 11.50 -7.01 -4.40
N TYR A 25 10.74 -7.33 -5.43
CA TYR A 25 11.36 -7.51 -6.74
C TYR A 25 10.60 -6.85 -7.87
N ASP A 26 11.24 -5.92 -8.57
CA ASP A 26 10.61 -5.02 -9.53
C ASP A 26 10.19 -5.67 -10.88
N ILE A 27 10.27 -6.99 -10.99
CA ILE A 27 9.98 -7.74 -12.23
C ILE A 27 8.82 -8.72 -12.01
N TYR A 28 7.91 -8.77 -12.97
CA TYR A 28 6.88 -9.80 -13.02
C TYR A 28 7.52 -11.08 -13.55
N TYR A 29 7.67 -12.09 -12.70
CA TYR A 29 8.33 -13.35 -13.06
C TYR A 29 7.40 -14.52 -12.78
N PHE A 30 6.63 -14.94 -13.78
CA PHE A 30 5.71 -16.07 -13.62
C PHE A 30 6.44 -17.40 -13.38
N GLU A 31 7.65 -17.57 -13.92
CA GLU A 31 8.49 -18.71 -13.55
C GLU A 31 8.83 -18.72 -12.05
N PHE A 32 8.87 -17.57 -11.38
CA PHE A 32 9.01 -17.51 -9.92
C PHE A 32 7.85 -18.17 -9.20
N ASP A 33 6.62 -17.94 -9.67
CA ASP A 33 5.42 -18.55 -9.12
C ASP A 33 5.52 -20.08 -9.22
N LYS A 34 6.02 -20.62 -10.35
CA LYS A 34 6.28 -22.07 -10.54
C LYS A 34 7.36 -22.58 -9.58
N PHE A 35 8.45 -21.84 -9.43
CA PHE A 35 9.54 -22.19 -8.51
C PHE A 35 9.09 -22.21 -7.04
N LEU A 36 8.26 -21.25 -6.61
CA LEU A 36 7.68 -21.26 -5.26
C LEU A 36 6.80 -22.47 -5.01
N VAL A 37 6.01 -22.91 -6.00
CA VAL A 37 5.20 -24.13 -5.86
C VAL A 37 6.09 -25.37 -5.72
N GLN A 38 7.21 -25.44 -6.44
CA GLN A 38 8.19 -26.52 -6.26
C GLN A 38 8.75 -26.53 -4.84
N ILE A 39 9.10 -25.35 -4.29
CA ILE A 39 9.52 -25.24 -2.89
C ILE A 39 8.40 -25.69 -1.95
N PHE A 40 7.16 -25.25 -2.13
CA PHE A 40 6.07 -25.66 -1.24
C PHE A 40 5.81 -27.17 -1.31
N SER A 41 5.92 -27.77 -2.50
CA SER A 41 5.76 -29.22 -2.68
C SER A 41 6.84 -30.06 -1.99
N SER A 42 8.06 -29.53 -1.84
CA SER A 42 9.13 -30.25 -1.12
C SER A 42 8.89 -30.31 0.39
N TYR A 43 8.14 -29.36 0.94
CA TYR A 43 7.78 -29.34 2.36
C TYR A 43 6.39 -29.92 2.65
N ASP A 44 5.46 -29.87 1.70
CA ASP A 44 4.11 -30.41 1.85
C ASP A 44 3.60 -31.01 0.52
N PRO A 45 3.67 -32.35 0.35
CA PRO A 45 3.28 -33.00 -0.91
C PRO A 45 1.77 -32.87 -1.21
N GLU A 46 0.92 -32.72 -0.18
CA GLU A 46 -0.53 -32.51 -0.28
C GLU A 46 -0.90 -31.14 -0.90
N PHE A 47 0.07 -30.23 -1.05
CA PHE A 47 -0.15 -28.92 -1.64
C PHE A 47 -0.42 -28.97 -3.15
N LEU A 48 0.20 -29.91 -3.87
CA LEU A 48 0.06 -30.05 -5.33
C LEU A 48 -1.36 -30.48 -5.74
N GLU A 49 -1.99 -31.36 -4.96
CA GLU A 49 -3.34 -31.86 -5.24
C GLU A 49 -4.40 -30.74 -5.16
N ASN A 50 -4.14 -29.70 -4.36
CA ASN A 50 -5.06 -28.62 -4.09
C ASN A 50 -4.76 -27.32 -4.87
N SER A 51 -3.65 -27.26 -5.62
CA SER A 51 -3.20 -26.06 -6.30
C SER A 51 -3.14 -26.24 -7.82
N THR A 52 -3.96 -25.48 -8.55
CA THR A 52 -3.89 -25.42 -10.02
C THR A 52 -3.11 -24.17 -10.44
N ILE A 53 -1.93 -24.36 -11.03
CA ILE A 53 -1.23 -23.30 -11.75
C ILE A 53 -1.85 -23.22 -13.15
N VAL A 54 -2.63 -22.17 -13.41
CA VAL A 54 -3.19 -21.94 -14.74
C VAL A 54 -2.27 -20.99 -15.49
N ASP A 55 -1.50 -21.54 -16.42
CA ASP A 55 -0.71 -20.76 -17.37
C ASP A 55 -1.66 -20.25 -18.48
N HIS A 56 -2.28 -19.09 -18.24
CA HIS A 56 -3.09 -18.45 -19.28
C HIS A 56 -2.19 -18.09 -20.47
N ARG A 57 -2.62 -18.43 -21.70
CA ARG A 57 -1.88 -18.11 -22.94
C ARG A 57 -1.51 -16.63 -23.04
N GLU A 58 -2.34 -15.77 -22.45
CA GLU A 58 -2.08 -14.35 -22.29
C GLU A 58 -0.71 -14.12 -21.64
N PHE A 59 -0.30 -14.84 -20.60
CA PHE A 59 1.01 -14.64 -19.97
C PHE A 59 2.22 -14.89 -20.87
N SER A 60 2.10 -15.69 -21.94
CA SER A 60 3.21 -15.95 -22.88
C SER A 60 3.61 -14.70 -23.66
N THR A 61 2.63 -14.01 -24.26
CA THR A 61 2.87 -12.76 -24.99
C THR A 61 3.33 -11.66 -24.05
N LEU A 62 2.84 -11.66 -22.80
CA LEU A 62 3.22 -10.70 -21.77
C LEU A 62 4.63 -10.92 -21.24
N ARG A 63 5.05 -12.17 -21.09
CA ARG A 63 6.42 -12.54 -20.72
C ARG A 63 7.41 -12.06 -21.77
N PHE A 64 7.07 -12.24 -23.04
CA PHE A 64 7.85 -11.73 -24.17
C PHE A 64 7.92 -10.19 -24.16
N LEU A 65 6.79 -9.50 -24.01
CA LEU A 65 6.77 -8.04 -23.94
C LEU A 65 7.55 -7.49 -22.73
N HIS A 66 7.38 -8.08 -21.55
CA HIS A 66 8.10 -7.67 -20.34
C HIS A 66 9.62 -7.87 -20.48
N TYR A 67 10.03 -9.00 -21.05
CA TYR A 67 11.43 -9.30 -21.38
C TYR A 67 12.02 -8.27 -22.36
N LEU A 68 11.30 -7.94 -23.43
CA LEU A 68 11.73 -6.92 -24.40
C LEU A 68 11.86 -5.53 -23.76
N TYR A 69 10.93 -5.15 -22.87
CA TYR A 69 10.98 -3.85 -22.21
C TYR A 69 12.07 -3.74 -21.14
N LEU A 70 12.42 -4.82 -20.44
CA LEU A 70 13.56 -4.84 -19.52
C LEU A 70 14.89 -4.61 -20.27
N ARG A 71 15.05 -5.26 -21.43
CA ARG A 71 16.26 -5.09 -22.26
C ARG A 71 16.37 -3.67 -22.83
N ASN A 72 15.25 -3.02 -23.11
CA ASN A 72 15.19 -1.68 -23.69
C ASN A 72 14.91 -0.57 -22.64
N TRP A 73 15.05 -0.87 -21.35
CA TRP A 73 14.61 0.02 -20.26
C TRP A 73 15.34 1.38 -20.23
N ASP A 74 16.54 1.45 -20.81
CA ASP A 74 17.37 2.65 -20.90
C ASP A 74 16.91 3.65 -21.98
N GLN A 75 15.91 3.31 -22.80
CA GLN A 75 15.39 4.23 -23.80
C GLN A 75 14.44 5.30 -23.21
N SER A 76 14.23 6.36 -24.00
CA SER A 76 13.54 7.61 -23.68
C SER A 76 12.28 7.53 -22.77
N PHE A 77 11.98 8.60 -22.06
CA PHE A 77 10.80 8.68 -21.16
C PHE A 77 9.45 8.34 -21.84
N LYS A 78 9.32 8.58 -23.16
CA LYS A 78 8.12 8.25 -23.94
C LYS A 78 7.94 6.74 -24.17
N THR A 79 9.02 5.99 -24.36
CA THR A 79 8.96 4.51 -24.51
C THR A 79 8.62 3.85 -23.17
N ARG A 80 9.06 4.45 -22.05
CA ARG A 80 8.66 4.01 -20.70
C ARG A 80 7.16 4.21 -20.43
N ILE A 81 6.57 5.34 -20.81
CA ILE A 81 5.13 5.59 -20.60
C ILE A 81 4.27 4.65 -21.45
N SER A 82 4.64 4.41 -22.70
CA SER A 82 3.93 3.46 -23.57
C SER A 82 4.01 2.04 -23.02
N ALA A 83 5.20 1.58 -22.60
CA ALA A 83 5.38 0.29 -21.94
C ALA A 83 4.49 0.14 -20.69
N VAL A 84 4.46 1.16 -19.82
CA VAL A 84 3.63 1.16 -18.61
C VAL A 84 2.13 1.11 -18.94
N LYS A 85 1.67 1.73 -20.04
CA LYS A 85 0.26 1.62 -20.48
C LYS A 85 -0.10 0.18 -20.85
N TYR A 86 0.78 -0.56 -21.52
CA TYR A 86 0.57 -1.96 -21.88
C TYR A 86 0.70 -2.91 -20.69
N ILE A 87 1.57 -2.61 -19.72
CA ILE A 87 1.76 -3.43 -18.51
C ILE A 87 0.60 -3.28 -17.52
N LYS A 88 -0.02 -2.09 -17.43
CA LYS A 88 -1.11 -1.77 -16.49
C LYS A 88 -2.33 -2.71 -16.50
N PRO A 89 -2.89 -3.15 -17.63
CA PRO A 89 -4.01 -4.11 -17.64
C PRO A 89 -3.59 -5.50 -17.10
N LEU A 90 -2.34 -5.89 -17.30
CA LEU A 90 -1.77 -7.19 -16.90
C LEU A 90 -1.61 -7.32 -15.39
N ARG A 91 -1.48 -6.16 -14.72
CA ARG A 91 -1.37 -6.04 -13.26
C ARG A 91 -2.59 -6.57 -12.50
N ASN A 92 -3.72 -6.75 -13.18
CA ASN A 92 -4.97 -7.20 -12.60
C ASN A 92 -5.22 -8.71 -12.77
N VAL A 93 -4.39 -9.42 -13.54
CA VAL A 93 -4.55 -10.86 -13.79
C VAL A 93 -3.75 -11.62 -12.73
N ASN A 94 -4.45 -12.31 -11.82
CA ASN A 94 -3.82 -13.21 -10.86
C ASN A 94 -3.47 -14.53 -11.55
N SER A 95 -2.18 -14.83 -11.67
CA SER A 95 -1.65 -16.10 -12.20
C SER A 95 -1.99 -17.32 -11.32
N MET A 96 -2.14 -17.11 -10.02
CA MET A 96 -2.58 -18.15 -9.09
C MET A 96 -4.06 -17.95 -8.72
N LEU A 97 -4.91 -18.81 -9.28
CA LEU A 97 -6.26 -19.05 -8.77
C LEU A 97 -6.17 -20.12 -7.70
N SER A 98 -5.82 -19.74 -6.47
CA SER A 98 -5.97 -20.67 -5.36
C SER A 98 -7.45 -20.78 -5.00
N ARG A 99 -8.13 -21.83 -5.47
CA ARG A 99 -9.53 -22.05 -5.12
C ARG A 99 -9.72 -22.38 -3.64
N ASN A 100 -8.71 -22.86 -2.92
CA ASN A 100 -8.79 -23.19 -1.49
C ASN A 100 -7.50 -22.86 -0.73
N LEU A 101 -7.14 -21.57 -0.58
CA LEU A 101 -6.05 -21.16 0.33
C LEU A 101 -6.43 -21.21 1.83
N LEU A 102 -7.66 -21.60 2.15
CA LEU A 102 -8.31 -21.28 3.43
C LEU A 102 -8.54 -22.47 4.38
N SER A 103 -8.24 -23.72 3.99
CA SER A 103 -8.53 -24.89 4.85
C SER A 103 -7.33 -25.66 5.40
N SER A 104 -6.11 -25.56 4.84
CA SER A 104 -5.04 -26.54 5.18
C SER A 104 -3.60 -26.01 5.29
N ILE A 105 -3.32 -24.71 5.19
CA ILE A 105 -1.99 -24.32 4.71
C ILE A 105 -1.03 -23.87 5.82
N LYS A 106 0.10 -24.58 5.91
CA LYS A 106 1.29 -24.25 6.72
C LYS A 106 2.05 -23.01 6.19
N PHE A 107 1.85 -22.66 4.91
CA PHE A 107 2.47 -21.56 4.17
C PHE A 107 1.44 -20.52 3.70
N PHE A 108 1.83 -19.25 3.53
CA PHE A 108 0.96 -18.24 2.91
C PHE A 108 1.73 -17.44 1.86
N TYR A 109 1.14 -17.32 0.67
CA TYR A 109 1.72 -16.57 -0.45
C TYR A 109 0.76 -15.46 -0.87
N CYS A 110 1.27 -14.24 -0.98
CA CYS A 110 0.53 -13.11 -1.51
C CYS A 110 1.41 -12.30 -2.46
N ARG A 111 0.94 -12.11 -3.70
CA ARG A 111 1.60 -11.29 -4.71
C ARG A 111 0.72 -10.09 -5.06
N TYR A 112 1.33 -8.91 -5.10
CA TYR A 112 0.76 -7.70 -5.64
C TYR A 112 1.78 -7.03 -6.55
N LEU A 113 1.58 -7.16 -7.87
CA LEU A 113 2.50 -6.67 -8.88
C LEU A 113 3.90 -7.31 -8.72
N THR A 114 4.86 -6.47 -8.34
CA THR A 114 6.28 -6.72 -8.05
C THR A 114 6.54 -6.99 -6.57
N HIS A 115 5.56 -6.75 -5.71
CA HIS A 115 5.69 -6.94 -4.28
C HIS A 115 5.12 -8.29 -3.92
N TRP A 116 5.91 -9.12 -3.24
CA TRP A 116 5.48 -10.44 -2.80
C TRP A 116 5.81 -10.67 -1.34
N ILE A 117 4.96 -11.43 -0.69
CA ILE A 117 5.11 -11.88 0.69
C ILE A 117 4.97 -13.39 0.69
N VAL A 118 5.94 -14.06 1.28
CA VAL A 118 5.84 -15.46 1.65
C VAL A 118 5.95 -15.60 3.16
N LEU A 119 4.96 -16.26 3.73
CA LEU A 119 4.86 -16.61 5.14
C LEU A 119 5.16 -18.08 5.27
N PHE A 120 6.18 -18.40 6.07
CA PHE A 120 6.60 -19.76 6.35
C PHE A 120 6.18 -20.18 7.78
N PRO A 121 5.95 -21.49 8.00
CA PRO A 121 5.80 -22.04 9.34
C PRO A 121 7.14 -21.99 10.08
N ALA A 122 7.09 -21.93 11.41
CA ALA A 122 8.28 -21.90 12.27
C ALA A 122 9.23 -23.10 12.09
N SER A 123 8.71 -24.21 11.56
CA SER A 123 9.45 -25.45 11.35
C SER A 123 10.42 -25.41 10.17
N VAL A 124 10.38 -24.34 9.36
CA VAL A 124 11.12 -24.27 8.10
C VAL A 124 12.27 -23.28 8.21
N ASP A 125 13.46 -23.72 7.78
CA ASP A 125 14.69 -22.92 7.77
C ASP A 125 14.62 -21.82 6.70
N ILE A 126 14.27 -20.60 7.11
CA ILE A 126 14.13 -19.46 6.20
C ILE A 126 15.44 -19.09 5.51
N SER A 127 16.59 -19.23 6.19
CA SER A 127 17.90 -18.94 5.62
C SER A 127 18.19 -19.79 4.37
N LYS A 128 17.79 -21.07 4.36
CA LYS A 128 17.95 -21.98 3.21
C LYS A 128 17.03 -21.60 2.05
N ILE A 129 15.79 -21.27 2.36
CA ILE A 129 14.83 -20.82 1.33
C ILE A 129 15.30 -19.50 0.72
N LYS A 130 15.84 -18.60 1.54
CA LYS A 130 16.42 -17.34 1.08
C LYS A 130 17.57 -17.57 0.11
N SER A 131 18.49 -18.51 0.39
CA SER A 131 19.59 -18.81 -0.52
C SER A 131 19.09 -19.39 -1.84
N TRP A 132 18.16 -20.36 -1.81
CA TRP A 132 17.57 -20.93 -3.02
C TRP A 132 16.87 -19.88 -3.89
N ILE A 133 16.09 -19.00 -3.27
CA ILE A 133 15.46 -17.88 -3.97
C ILE A 133 16.51 -16.97 -4.59
N LEU A 134 17.56 -16.61 -3.86
CA LEU A 134 18.62 -15.74 -4.40
C LEU A 134 19.35 -16.39 -5.58
N GLU A 135 19.72 -17.67 -5.48
CA GLU A 135 20.35 -18.44 -6.56
C GLU A 135 19.45 -18.52 -7.79
N TYR A 136 18.16 -18.80 -7.61
CA TYR A 136 17.18 -18.85 -8.68
C TYR A 136 17.00 -17.49 -9.38
N MET A 137 17.04 -16.39 -8.63
CA MET A 137 16.90 -15.05 -9.19
C MET A 137 18.16 -14.59 -9.93
N ILE A 138 19.35 -14.96 -9.42
CA ILE A 138 20.63 -14.66 -10.07
C ILE A 138 20.72 -15.40 -11.40
N SER A 139 20.40 -16.70 -11.41
CA SER A 139 20.48 -17.54 -12.61
C SER A 139 19.52 -17.12 -13.71
N ASN A 140 18.31 -16.69 -13.36
CA ASN A 140 17.29 -16.39 -14.36
C ASN A 140 17.21 -14.91 -14.79
N ILE A 141 17.59 -13.97 -13.92
CA ILE A 141 17.28 -12.55 -14.13
C ILE A 141 18.54 -11.68 -14.30
N ASN A 142 19.75 -12.24 -14.23
CA ASN A 142 21.01 -11.50 -14.41
C ASN A 142 21.09 -10.21 -13.57
N ALA A 143 20.49 -10.21 -12.38
CA ALA A 143 20.34 -9.01 -11.56
C ALA A 143 21.20 -9.10 -10.31
N ASN A 144 22.37 -8.44 -10.33
CA ASN A 144 23.23 -8.22 -9.16
C ASN A 144 22.54 -7.42 -8.01
N THR A 145 21.31 -6.94 -8.23
CA THR A 145 20.55 -6.07 -7.32
C THR A 145 19.59 -6.81 -6.37
N VAL A 146 19.40 -8.13 -6.50
CA VAL A 146 18.37 -8.90 -5.75
C VAL A 146 18.71 -9.05 -4.25
N SER A 147 20.00 -9.06 -3.88
CA SER A 147 20.43 -9.35 -2.50
C SER A 147 19.94 -8.32 -1.46
N ARG A 148 19.76 -7.05 -1.87
CA ARG A 148 19.32 -5.96 -0.97
C ARG A 148 17.81 -5.96 -0.71
N THR A 149 17.03 -6.69 -1.52
CA THR A 149 15.59 -6.59 -1.50
C THR A 149 14.90 -7.72 -0.75
N CYS A 150 15.60 -8.84 -0.49
CA CYS A 150 15.14 -9.93 0.36
C CYS A 150 15.47 -9.70 1.83
N LYS A 151 14.46 -9.38 2.63
CA LYS A 151 14.53 -9.23 4.08
C LYS A 151 13.73 -10.32 4.78
N GLU A 152 14.40 -10.99 5.71
CA GLU A 152 13.71 -11.81 6.69
C GLU A 152 13.20 -10.89 7.80
N ILE A 153 11.92 -11.01 8.13
CA ILE A 153 11.27 -10.19 9.16
C ILE A 153 10.49 -11.15 10.06
N SER A 154 10.69 -11.07 11.38
CA SER A 154 9.86 -11.86 12.30
C SER A 154 8.44 -11.33 12.32
N VAL A 155 7.45 -12.21 12.21
CA VAL A 155 6.02 -11.86 12.16
C VAL A 155 5.58 -11.10 13.42
N LEU A 156 6.25 -11.37 14.55
CA LEU A 156 6.01 -10.75 15.85
C LEU A 156 6.36 -9.25 15.90
N THR A 157 7.37 -8.81 15.15
CA THR A 157 7.77 -7.39 15.10
C THR A 157 6.85 -6.56 14.21
N GLY A 158 6.10 -7.23 13.32
CA GLY A 158 5.27 -6.63 12.29
C GLY A 158 6.08 -6.17 11.09
N PHE A 159 5.44 -6.11 9.93
CA PHE A 159 6.09 -5.72 8.68
C PHE A 159 5.25 -4.68 7.94
N SER A 160 5.89 -3.93 7.04
CA SER A 160 5.21 -3.00 6.14
C SER A 160 5.09 -3.58 4.73
N PHE A 161 3.90 -3.46 4.14
CA PHE A 161 3.58 -3.93 2.81
C PHE A 161 2.59 -2.98 2.13
N LEU A 162 2.94 -2.48 0.94
CA LEU A 162 2.09 -1.57 0.16
C LEU A 162 1.56 -0.37 0.97
N GLY A 163 2.38 0.17 1.89
CA GLY A 163 1.97 1.28 2.75
C GLY A 163 1.07 0.89 3.93
N TYR A 164 0.79 -0.40 4.13
CA TYR A 164 0.15 -0.92 5.34
C TYR A 164 1.19 -1.52 6.28
N SER A 165 1.01 -1.30 7.57
CA SER A 165 1.73 -2.02 8.63
C SER A 165 0.86 -3.15 9.16
N VAL A 166 1.36 -4.37 9.04
CA VAL A 166 0.69 -5.59 9.50
C VAL A 166 1.31 -5.98 10.84
N LYS A 167 0.47 -6.06 11.88
CA LYS A 167 0.91 -6.38 13.24
C LYS A 167 0.02 -7.45 13.86
N PHE A 168 0.64 -8.33 14.63
CA PHE A 168 -0.10 -9.32 15.42
C PHE A 168 -0.45 -8.70 16.77
N SER A 169 -1.74 -8.50 16.99
CA SER A 169 -2.26 -8.05 18.28
C SER A 169 -2.49 -9.27 19.15
N LYS A 170 -1.76 -9.35 20.27
CA LYS A 170 -2.07 -10.27 21.36
C LYS A 170 -3.25 -9.69 22.14
N THR A 171 -4.36 -10.40 22.19
CA THR A 171 -5.46 -10.11 23.12
C THR A 171 -5.55 -11.27 24.10
N MET A 172 -5.43 -10.97 25.40
CA MET A 172 -5.75 -11.94 26.43
C MET A 172 -7.26 -12.19 26.39
N ALA A 173 -7.67 -13.45 26.24
CA ALA A 173 -9.05 -13.82 26.44
C ALA A 173 -9.36 -13.70 27.95
N PHE A 174 -10.48 -13.07 28.31
CA PHE A 174 -10.99 -13.18 29.68
C PHE A 174 -11.28 -14.66 29.99
N ASN A 175 -10.83 -15.13 31.15
CA ASN A 175 -11.07 -16.47 31.70
C ASN A 175 -10.47 -17.69 30.96
N THR A 176 -9.52 -17.52 30.03
CA THR A 176 -8.73 -18.67 29.53
C THR A 176 -7.25 -18.31 29.39
N PRO A 177 -6.31 -19.26 29.57
CA PRO A 177 -4.88 -19.02 29.43
C PRO A 177 -4.43 -18.82 27.96
N TYR A 178 -5.36 -18.69 27.02
CA TYR A 178 -5.07 -18.58 25.60
C TYR A 178 -4.92 -17.12 25.16
N ILE A 179 -3.74 -16.78 24.64
CA ILE A 179 -3.51 -15.52 23.91
C ILE A 179 -4.12 -15.67 22.52
N LEU A 180 -5.20 -14.95 22.24
CA LEU A 180 -5.73 -14.81 20.87
C LEU A 180 -4.83 -13.83 20.11
N THR A 181 -4.10 -14.33 19.13
CA THR A 181 -3.34 -13.49 18.20
C THR A 181 -4.21 -13.19 16.98
N SER A 182 -4.65 -11.94 16.85
CA SER A 182 -5.35 -11.47 15.66
C SER A 182 -4.41 -10.61 14.80
N LEU A 183 -4.41 -10.84 13.49
CA LEU A 183 -3.69 -9.98 12.57
C LEU A 183 -4.50 -8.70 12.38
N LYS A 184 -3.88 -7.55 12.67
CA LYS A 184 -4.47 -6.24 12.48
C LYS A 184 -3.62 -5.44 11.50
N ILE A 185 -4.31 -4.82 10.54
CA ILE A 185 -3.70 -4.05 9.48
C ILE A 185 -3.91 -2.56 9.81
N TYR A 186 -2.83 -1.79 9.83
CA TYR A 186 -2.84 -0.36 10.13
C TYR A 186 -2.20 0.43 8.98
N PRO A 187 -2.60 1.68 8.74
CA PRO A 187 -1.89 2.57 7.83
C PRO A 187 -0.44 2.78 8.32
N ASP A 188 0.55 2.60 7.45
CA ASP A 188 1.96 2.81 7.80
C ASP A 188 2.30 4.31 7.83
N LYS A 189 2.54 4.82 9.04
CA LYS A 189 2.87 6.22 9.27
C LYS A 189 4.13 6.65 8.52
N PHE A 190 5.16 5.80 8.42
CA PHE A 190 6.42 6.17 7.78
C PHE A 190 6.26 6.34 6.27
N CYS A 191 5.57 5.40 5.61
CA CYS A 191 5.25 5.50 4.19
C CYS A 191 4.43 6.74 3.88
N ILE A 192 3.42 7.04 4.71
CA ILE A 192 2.57 8.22 4.49
C ILE A 192 3.38 9.51 4.67
N LEU A 193 4.18 9.64 5.73
CA LEU A 193 5.02 10.82 5.94
C LEU A 193 6.03 11.02 4.80
N ARG A 194 6.65 9.95 4.30
CA ARG A 194 7.53 10.02 3.13
C ARG A 194 6.80 10.55 1.90
N SER A 195 5.55 10.12 1.68
CA SER A 195 4.72 10.64 0.57
C SER A 195 4.35 12.12 0.72
N LEU A 196 4.19 12.61 1.96
CA LEU A 196 3.90 14.02 2.23
C LEU A 196 5.13 14.90 2.06
N LEU A 197 6.32 14.39 2.38
CA LEU A 197 7.61 15.04 2.12
C LEU A 197 7.81 15.26 0.62
N THR A 198 7.59 14.24 -0.21
CA THR A 198 7.73 14.37 -1.68
C THR A 198 6.71 15.35 -2.25
N LYS A 199 5.53 15.42 -1.65
CA LYS A 199 4.52 16.44 -1.96
C LYS A 199 4.80 17.81 -1.33
N SER A 200 5.98 18.06 -0.73
CA SER A 200 6.37 19.34 -0.12
C SER A 200 5.31 20.00 0.77
N VAL A 201 4.58 19.17 1.52
CA VAL A 201 3.53 19.60 2.46
C VAL A 201 4.08 19.75 3.88
N ILE A 202 5.18 19.05 4.17
CA ILE A 202 5.81 18.97 5.48
C ILE A 202 7.34 19.17 5.41
N SER A 203 7.95 19.56 6.52
CA SER A 203 9.39 19.78 6.66
C SER A 203 10.18 18.47 6.78
N ARG A 204 11.40 18.45 6.25
CA ARG A 204 12.28 17.28 6.27
C ARG A 204 12.83 16.97 7.66
N GLU A 205 13.13 18.01 8.44
CA GLU A 205 13.79 17.88 9.75
C GLU A 205 12.81 17.40 10.82
N ASN A 206 11.67 18.07 10.94
CA ASN A 206 10.78 17.92 12.09
C ASN A 206 9.36 17.49 11.71
N PHE A 207 9.11 17.14 10.44
CA PHE A 207 7.79 16.76 9.92
C PHE A 207 6.69 17.81 10.21
N PHE A 208 7.06 19.09 10.29
CA PHE A 208 6.12 20.18 10.55
C PHE A 208 5.40 20.60 9.27
N PRO A 209 4.13 21.04 9.36
CA PRO A 209 3.38 21.50 8.19
C PRO A 209 4.04 22.76 7.61
N ILE A 210 4.23 22.79 6.29
CA ILE A 210 4.78 23.91 5.53
C ILE A 210 3.72 24.42 4.55
N ALA A 211 3.74 25.72 4.22
CA ALA A 211 2.95 26.25 3.12
C ALA A 211 3.43 25.69 1.76
N LYS A 212 2.53 25.00 1.05
CA LYS A 212 2.72 24.60 -0.35
C LYS A 212 2.76 25.81 -1.29
N ARG A 213 3.93 26.45 -1.41
CA ARG A 213 4.13 27.69 -2.19
C ARG A 213 3.68 27.60 -3.65
N SER A 214 3.79 26.43 -4.28
CA SER A 214 3.35 26.22 -5.66
C SER A 214 1.85 26.44 -5.89
N TRP A 215 1.04 26.44 -4.83
CA TRP A 215 -0.42 26.59 -4.92
C TRP A 215 -0.91 27.97 -4.49
N VAL A 216 0.00 28.89 -4.14
CA VAL A 216 -0.36 30.25 -3.70
C VAL A 216 -1.12 31.01 -4.79
N ASN A 217 -0.84 30.71 -6.06
CA ASN A 217 -1.49 31.37 -7.21
C ASN A 217 -2.92 30.83 -7.48
N PHE A 218 -3.36 29.77 -6.81
CA PHE A 218 -4.71 29.21 -7.00
C PHE A 218 -5.76 29.96 -6.16
N SER A 219 -7.04 29.82 -6.52
CA SER A 219 -8.14 30.39 -5.73
C SER A 219 -8.23 29.72 -4.34
N ASP A 220 -8.81 30.41 -3.35
CA ASP A 220 -8.92 29.84 -1.98
C ASP A 220 -9.71 28.53 -1.99
N TYR A 221 -10.75 28.48 -2.82
CA TYR A 221 -11.53 27.28 -3.08
C TYR A 221 -10.67 26.16 -3.67
N ASP A 222 -9.88 26.45 -4.72
CA ASP A 222 -9.07 25.43 -5.40
C ASP A 222 -7.92 24.92 -4.50
N ILE A 223 -7.36 25.77 -3.62
CA ILE A 223 -6.38 25.36 -2.61
C ILE A 223 -7.01 24.32 -1.66
N VAL A 224 -8.16 24.64 -1.05
CA VAL A 224 -8.85 23.73 -0.13
C VAL A 224 -9.28 22.45 -0.84
N LEU A 225 -9.80 22.56 -2.07
CA LEU A 225 -10.18 21.41 -2.90
C LEU A 225 -9.00 20.46 -3.14
N ASN A 226 -7.81 20.98 -3.47
CA ASN A 226 -6.63 20.16 -3.71
C ASN A 226 -6.17 19.42 -2.43
N PHE A 227 -6.20 20.07 -1.28
CA PHE A 227 -5.92 19.40 -0.01
C PHE A 227 -6.98 18.36 0.35
N ARG A 228 -8.27 18.66 0.14
CA ARG A 228 -9.38 17.71 0.34
C ARG A 228 -9.20 16.47 -0.52
N ARG A 229 -8.80 16.62 -1.80
CA ARG A 229 -8.54 15.49 -2.69
C ARG A 229 -7.43 14.58 -2.15
N ILE A 230 -6.31 15.14 -1.69
CA ILE A 230 -5.22 14.36 -1.07
C ILE A 230 -5.73 13.54 0.12
N ILE A 231 -6.61 14.13 0.95
CA ILE A 231 -7.19 13.44 2.09
C ILE A 231 -8.10 12.31 1.65
N LEU A 232 -9.01 12.58 0.71
CA LEU A 232 -9.94 11.58 0.20
C LEU A 232 -9.18 10.40 -0.40
N ASP A 233 -8.11 10.66 -1.16
CA ASP A 233 -7.25 9.61 -1.72
C ASP A 233 -6.62 8.75 -0.61
N LEU A 234 -6.12 9.36 0.46
CA LEU A 234 -5.54 8.63 1.60
C LEU A 234 -6.59 7.81 2.36
N VAL A 235 -7.73 8.41 2.67
CA VAL A 235 -8.80 7.73 3.42
C VAL A 235 -9.37 6.58 2.60
N TYR A 236 -9.61 6.80 1.31
CA TYR A 236 -10.11 5.77 0.42
C TYR A 236 -9.12 4.61 0.29
N TYR A 237 -7.82 4.92 0.15
CA TYR A 237 -6.78 3.91 0.12
C TYR A 237 -6.81 3.07 1.40
N TYR A 238 -6.82 3.69 2.57
CA TYR A 238 -6.70 3.03 3.88
C TYR A 238 -8.03 2.59 4.52
N LYS A 239 -9.16 2.71 3.81
CA LYS A 239 -10.51 2.45 4.33
C LYS A 239 -10.64 1.08 5.00
N TYR A 240 -9.98 0.07 4.45
CA TYR A 240 -10.03 -1.32 4.93
C TYR A 240 -9.05 -1.64 6.07
N SER A 241 -8.44 -0.63 6.67
CA SER A 241 -7.57 -0.84 7.84
C SER A 241 -8.39 -1.07 9.12
N TYR A 242 -7.81 -1.79 10.08
CA TYR A 242 -8.43 -2.06 11.39
C TYR A 242 -8.76 -0.76 12.14
N SER A 243 -7.96 0.29 11.95
CA SER A 243 -8.25 1.60 12.53
C SER A 243 -7.65 2.73 11.71
N LEU A 244 -8.47 3.73 11.40
CA LEU A 244 -8.05 4.97 10.78
C LEU A 244 -7.46 5.99 11.78
N LYS A 245 -7.35 5.64 13.06
CA LYS A 245 -6.85 6.55 14.12
C LYS A 245 -5.44 7.08 13.80
N SER A 246 -4.58 6.26 13.17
CA SER A 246 -3.24 6.69 12.78
C SER A 246 -3.24 7.80 11.72
N LEU A 247 -4.31 7.91 10.92
CA LEU A 247 -4.46 8.97 9.92
C LEU A 247 -4.82 10.32 10.55
N HIS A 248 -5.32 10.37 11.80
CA HIS A 248 -5.71 11.63 12.43
C HIS A 248 -4.55 12.63 12.49
N PHE A 249 -3.34 12.16 12.80
CA PHE A 249 -2.14 12.99 12.80
C PHE A 249 -1.80 13.49 11.38
N VAL A 250 -1.99 12.66 10.37
CA VAL A 250 -1.74 13.00 8.96
C VAL A 250 -2.73 14.07 8.49
N LEU A 251 -4.02 13.91 8.81
CA LEU A 251 -5.05 14.90 8.51
C LEU A 251 -4.77 16.24 9.19
N TYR A 252 -4.30 16.20 10.43
CA TYR A 252 -3.85 17.39 11.15
C TYR A 252 -2.72 18.10 10.40
N LEU A 253 -1.68 17.38 9.97
CA LEU A 253 -0.59 17.96 9.19
C LEU A 253 -1.08 18.60 7.88
N LEU A 254 -1.95 17.92 7.14
CA LEU A 254 -2.55 18.43 5.91
C LEU A 254 -3.39 19.69 6.16
N LYS A 255 -4.16 19.71 7.26
CA LYS A 255 -5.00 20.86 7.65
C LYS A 255 -4.17 22.09 7.95
N PHE A 256 -3.11 21.94 8.74
CA PHE A 256 -2.23 23.05 9.06
C PHE A 256 -1.40 23.51 7.85
N SER A 257 -1.00 22.60 6.96
CA SER A 257 -0.36 23.00 5.71
C SER A 257 -1.32 23.80 4.83
N CYS A 258 -2.59 23.38 4.71
CA CYS A 258 -3.64 24.13 4.02
C CYS A 258 -3.85 25.53 4.63
N ALA A 259 -3.93 25.62 5.96
CA ALA A 259 -4.04 26.90 6.64
C ALA A 259 -2.82 27.80 6.37
N LYS A 260 -1.61 27.24 6.42
CA LYS A 260 -0.37 27.96 6.08
C LYS A 260 -0.33 28.44 4.62
N THR A 261 -0.89 27.66 3.68
CA THR A 261 -1.00 28.11 2.28
C THR A 261 -1.96 29.27 2.11
N LEU A 262 -3.12 29.23 2.77
CA LEU A 262 -4.09 30.32 2.74
C LEU A 262 -3.54 31.59 3.41
N ALA A 263 -2.84 31.41 4.54
CA ALA A 263 -2.12 32.49 5.22
C ALA A 263 -1.09 33.16 4.30
N CYS A 264 -0.23 32.36 3.66
CA CYS A 264 0.79 32.85 2.75
C CYS A 264 0.21 33.58 1.54
N LYS A 265 -0.89 33.06 0.97
CA LYS A 265 -1.57 33.67 -0.17
C LYS A 265 -2.19 35.02 0.19
N ASN A 266 -2.97 35.05 1.26
CA ASN A 266 -3.76 36.23 1.63
C ASN A 266 -2.98 37.22 2.51
N ARG A 267 -1.70 36.94 2.80
CA ARG A 267 -0.81 37.72 3.68
C ARG A 267 -1.41 37.95 5.08
N ILE A 268 -2.03 36.90 5.63
CA ILE A 268 -2.68 36.92 6.95
C ILE A 268 -2.03 35.90 7.88
N THR A 269 -2.25 36.04 9.19
CA THR A 269 -1.76 35.10 10.20
C THR A 269 -2.60 33.81 10.22
N LEU A 270 -2.06 32.73 10.79
CA LEU A 270 -2.81 31.47 10.96
C LEU A 270 -4.09 31.65 11.77
N THR A 271 -4.05 32.49 12.82
CA THR A 271 -5.23 32.80 13.64
C THR A 271 -6.31 33.49 12.80
N GLN A 272 -5.93 34.46 11.97
CA GLN A 272 -6.85 35.13 11.06
C GLN A 272 -7.45 34.17 10.02
N VAL A 273 -6.69 33.18 9.54
CA VAL A 273 -7.22 32.11 8.67
C VAL A 273 -8.33 31.34 9.38
N PHE A 274 -8.11 30.86 10.60
CA PHE A 274 -9.13 30.09 11.31
C PHE A 274 -10.34 30.95 11.72
N ASN A 275 -10.16 32.25 11.97
CA ASN A 275 -11.27 33.17 12.20
C ASN A 275 -12.10 33.38 10.92
N LYS A 276 -11.45 33.47 9.75
CA LYS A 276 -12.11 33.74 8.47
C LYS A 276 -12.80 32.50 7.86
N TYR A 277 -12.12 31.35 7.87
CA TYR A 277 -12.60 30.11 7.22
C TYR A 277 -13.14 29.08 8.23
N GLY A 278 -13.15 29.41 9.52
CA GLY A 278 -13.57 28.51 10.58
C GLY A 278 -12.58 27.37 10.84
N SER A 279 -12.88 26.56 11.86
CA SER A 279 -12.04 25.42 12.24
C SER A 279 -11.99 24.35 11.15
N VAL A 280 -13.00 24.26 10.28
CA VAL A 280 -13.09 23.25 9.20
C VAL A 280 -12.55 23.80 7.87
N LEU A 281 -11.99 25.02 7.84
CA LEU A 281 -11.45 25.66 6.63
C LEU A 281 -12.44 25.61 5.45
N THR A 282 -13.66 26.11 5.67
CA THR A 282 -14.72 26.15 4.66
C THR A 282 -14.50 27.31 3.69
N THR A 283 -14.53 27.02 2.39
CA THR A 283 -14.41 28.02 1.32
C THR A 283 -15.56 27.90 0.32
N GLU A 284 -15.89 29.01 -0.32
CA GLU A 284 -16.96 29.10 -1.31
C GLU A 284 -16.42 29.63 -2.64
N LYS A 285 -16.99 29.16 -3.74
CA LYS A 285 -16.74 29.67 -5.10
C LYS A 285 -18.06 30.02 -5.75
N ARG A 286 -18.18 31.27 -6.20
CA ARG A 286 -19.33 31.74 -6.98
C ARG A 286 -18.97 31.68 -8.46
N ILE A 287 -19.78 30.99 -9.25
CA ILE A 287 -19.65 30.93 -10.71
C ILE A 287 -20.82 31.70 -11.30
N TYR A 288 -20.52 32.77 -12.02
CA TYR A 288 -21.51 33.62 -12.71
C TYR A 288 -21.72 33.09 -14.14
N MET A 289 -22.98 32.92 -14.54
CA MET A 289 -23.43 32.49 -15.86
C MET A 289 -24.53 33.46 -16.31
N GLY A 290 -24.13 34.60 -16.87
CA GLY A 290 -25.05 35.73 -17.11
C GLY A 290 -25.60 36.28 -15.80
N ASP A 291 -26.93 36.37 -15.68
CA ASP A 291 -27.62 36.88 -14.49
C ASP A 291 -27.72 35.84 -13.35
N TYR A 292 -27.42 34.58 -13.65
CA TYR A 292 -27.47 33.49 -12.67
C TYR A 292 -26.10 33.26 -12.05
N HIS A 293 -26.07 33.00 -10.74
CA HIS A 293 -24.86 32.58 -10.06
C HIS A 293 -25.07 31.28 -9.29
N ARG A 294 -24.09 30.37 -9.37
CA ARG A 294 -24.05 29.14 -8.57
C ARG A 294 -22.96 29.26 -7.51
N VAL A 295 -23.30 28.92 -6.27
CA VAL A 295 -22.37 28.90 -5.14
C VAL A 295 -21.99 27.46 -4.86
N TYR A 296 -20.69 27.16 -4.87
CA TYR A 296 -20.14 25.86 -4.46
C TYR A 296 -19.38 26.05 -3.15
N SER A 297 -19.76 25.32 -2.11
CA SER A 297 -19.03 25.29 -0.85
C SER A 297 -18.17 24.03 -0.75
N ILE A 298 -17.01 24.15 -0.13
CA ILE A 298 -16.14 23.01 0.16
C ILE A 298 -15.56 23.16 1.56
N SER A 299 -15.53 22.06 2.29
CA SER A 299 -15.02 21.98 3.65
C SER A 299 -13.86 21.00 3.74
N PHE A 300 -12.98 21.20 4.71
CA PHE A 300 -11.97 20.20 5.04
C PHE A 300 -12.64 18.99 5.71
N PRO A 301 -12.39 17.76 5.26
CA PRO A 301 -13.16 16.61 5.73
C PRO A 301 -12.78 16.20 7.16
N LEU A 302 -13.78 15.79 7.94
CA LEU A 302 -13.61 15.29 9.31
C LEU A 302 -13.49 13.77 9.32
N LEU A 303 -12.61 13.21 10.16
CA LEU A 303 -12.40 11.75 10.22
C LEU A 303 -13.68 10.99 10.63
N SER A 304 -14.60 11.64 11.35
CA SER A 304 -15.92 11.10 11.72
C SER A 304 -16.80 10.81 10.50
N GLU A 305 -16.66 11.57 9.42
CA GLU A 305 -17.42 11.39 8.17
C GLU A 305 -17.08 10.04 7.52
N PHE A 306 -15.85 9.56 7.71
CA PHE A 306 -15.35 8.36 7.05
C PHE A 306 -15.51 7.07 7.86
N LYS A 307 -15.92 7.15 9.13
CA LYS A 307 -16.23 5.96 9.95
C LYS A 307 -17.52 5.26 9.52
N LYS A 308 -18.37 5.90 8.71
CA LYS A 308 -19.70 5.42 8.32
C LYS A 308 -19.75 4.71 6.96
N ILE A 309 -18.63 4.58 6.25
CA ILE A 309 -18.55 4.02 4.88
C ILE A 309 -18.00 2.60 4.92
#